data_AF-A0ABD5QMJ6-F1
#
_entry.id   AF-A0ABD5QMJ6-F1
#
_cell.length_a   1.000
_cell.length_b   1.000
_cell.length_c   1.000
_cell.angle_alpha   90.00
_cell.angle_beta   90.00
_cell.angle_gamma   90.00
#
_symmetry.space_group_name_H-M   'P 1'
#
loop_
_entity.id
_entity.type
_entity.pdbx_description
1 polymer ?
#
loop_
_entity_poly.entity_id
_entity_poly.type
_entity_poly.pdbx_seq_one_letter_code
_entity_poly.pdbx_strand_id
1 'polypeptide(L)'
;MNSVISAVCFLESTVNSLFWDIWDDIDRSESEDDPIHYPDMPEGERQAVADAEQSPPNGQKKLSNRLENAGILGKYNIYLDVVGHDEFEKDETPAEPVARVLDIRNELVHFEPRWIEGGGKTETNNEYDFEESLQDRFDLNPLMASGNAFFPSQCMSYGCAEWAIRVSRGFVRQFSTRIDRQIHPELPLPY
;
A
#
# COMPACT_ATOMS: atom_id res chain seq x y z
N MET A 1 -13.20 3.45 -11.08
CA MET A 1 -13.09 4.23 -9.83
C MET A 1 -13.05 3.33 -8.59
N ASN A 2 -14.13 2.59 -8.28
CA ASN A 2 -14.19 1.74 -7.08
C ASN A 2 -13.04 0.73 -6.97
N SER A 3 -12.56 0.18 -8.09
CA SER A 3 -11.44 -0.77 -8.13
C SER A 3 -10.13 -0.22 -7.56
N VAL A 4 -9.75 1.02 -7.89
CA VAL A 4 -8.51 1.64 -7.39
C VAL A 4 -8.62 1.85 -5.88
N ILE A 5 -9.75 2.39 -5.42
CA ILE A 5 -10.00 2.59 -3.97
C ILE A 5 -9.96 1.24 -3.25
N SER A 6 -10.65 0.22 -3.75
CA SER A 6 -10.62 -1.13 -3.18
C SER A 6 -9.22 -1.74 -3.16
N ALA A 7 -8.40 -1.52 -4.20
CA ALA A 7 -7.02 -2.02 -4.25
C ALA A 7 -6.12 -1.32 -3.22
N VAL A 8 -6.35 -0.03 -2.94
CA VAL A 8 -5.66 0.72 -1.88
C VAL A 8 -6.14 0.29 -0.49
N CYS A 9 -7.46 0.14 -0.30
CA CYS A 9 -8.03 -0.39 0.94
C CYS A 9 -7.49 -1.80 1.23
N PHE A 10 -7.38 -2.66 0.22
CA PHE A 10 -6.74 -3.97 0.36
C PHE A 10 -5.32 -3.86 0.92
N LEU A 11 -4.46 -3.03 0.31
CA LEU A 11 -3.09 -2.83 0.79
C LEU A 11 -3.05 -2.33 2.24
N GLU A 12 -3.89 -1.36 2.58
CA GLU A 12 -3.94 -0.78 3.93
C GLU A 12 -4.48 -1.77 4.96
N SER A 13 -5.58 -2.45 4.64
CA SER A 13 -6.18 -3.46 5.51
C SER A 13 -5.24 -4.63 5.75
N THR A 14 -4.50 -5.10 4.73
CA THR A 14 -3.54 -6.20 4.89
C THR A 14 -2.44 -5.88 5.89
N VAL A 15 -1.80 -4.71 5.80
CA VAL A 15 -0.73 -4.37 6.75
C VAL A 15 -1.29 -4.04 8.14
N ASN A 16 -2.43 -3.35 8.21
CA ASN A 16 -3.06 -3.02 9.48
C ASN A 16 -3.54 -4.30 10.20
N SER A 17 -4.08 -5.30 9.48
CA SER A 17 -4.51 -6.55 10.09
C SER A 17 -3.35 -7.31 10.72
N LEU A 18 -2.17 -7.33 10.08
CA LEU A 18 -0.99 -7.96 10.67
C LEU A 18 -0.59 -7.33 11.99
N PHE A 19 -0.55 -6.00 12.07
CA PHE A 19 -0.25 -5.31 13.32
C PHE A 19 -1.33 -5.56 14.39
N TRP A 20 -2.61 -5.58 13.99
CA TRP A 20 -3.70 -5.90 14.90
C TRP A 20 -3.63 -7.33 15.42
N ASP A 21 -3.34 -8.32 14.58
CA ASP A 21 -3.19 -9.72 14.99
C ASP A 21 -2.06 -9.84 16.01
N ILE A 22 -0.95 -9.11 15.83
CA ILE A 22 0.18 -9.13 16.76
C ILE A 22 -0.19 -8.46 18.09
N TRP A 23 -0.82 -7.28 18.05
CA TRP A 23 -1.22 -6.57 19.26
C TRP A 23 -2.29 -7.31 20.06
N ASP A 24 -3.27 -7.91 19.38
CA ASP A 24 -4.32 -8.71 20.02
C ASP A 24 -3.72 -9.97 20.67
N ASP A 25 -2.69 -10.58 20.06
CA ASP A 25 -1.93 -11.69 20.66
C ASP A 25 -1.16 -11.23 21.92
N ILE A 26 -0.44 -10.10 21.84
CA ILE A 26 0.33 -9.56 22.98
C ILE A 26 -0.61 -9.24 24.15
N ASP A 27 -1.67 -8.46 23.92
CA ASP A 27 -2.61 -8.01 24.96
C ASP A 27 -3.35 -9.20 25.61
N ARG A 28 -3.71 -10.23 24.83
CA ARG A 28 -4.38 -11.43 25.35
C ARG A 28 -3.45 -12.46 25.97
N SER A 29 -2.18 -12.52 25.57
CA SER A 29 -1.18 -13.37 26.23
C SER A 29 -0.94 -12.96 27.67
N GLU A 30 -1.18 -11.69 28.00
CA GLU A 30 -1.13 -11.14 29.37
C GLU A 30 -2.43 -11.41 30.16
N SER A 31 -3.49 -11.92 29.52
CA SER A 31 -4.78 -12.21 30.17
C SER A 31 -4.79 -13.61 30.80
N GLU A 32 -5.12 -13.70 32.08
CA GLU A 32 -5.17 -14.98 32.82
C GLU A 32 -6.37 -15.86 32.43
N ASP A 33 -7.42 -15.27 31.84
CA ASP A 33 -8.72 -15.93 31.65
C ASP A 33 -8.90 -16.63 30.28
N ASP A 34 -8.22 -16.19 29.21
CA ASP A 34 -8.31 -16.83 27.87
C ASP A 34 -7.14 -16.41 26.94
N PRO A 35 -5.95 -17.02 27.06
CA PRO A 35 -4.83 -16.71 26.17
C PRO A 35 -5.12 -17.26 24.77
N ILE A 36 -5.68 -16.42 23.90
CA ILE A 36 -5.79 -16.72 22.47
C ILE A 36 -4.42 -16.46 21.85
N HIS A 37 -3.80 -17.54 21.39
CA HIS A 37 -2.60 -17.46 20.59
C HIS A 37 -2.94 -17.64 19.12
N TYR A 38 -2.57 -16.69 18.26
CA TYR A 38 -2.68 -16.88 16.82
C TYR A 38 -1.60 -17.90 16.37
N PRO A 39 -2.00 -19.13 15.97
CA PRO A 39 -1.07 -20.24 15.79
C PRO A 39 -0.09 -20.03 14.62
N ASP A 40 -0.40 -19.13 13.70
CA ASP A 40 0.35 -18.89 12.47
C ASP A 40 1.34 -17.71 12.57
N MET A 41 1.59 -17.21 13.79
CA MET A 41 2.53 -16.11 14.00
C MET A 41 3.82 -16.61 14.65
N PRO A 42 4.99 -16.36 14.06
CA PRO A 42 6.26 -16.73 14.66
C PRO A 42 6.52 -15.93 15.95
N GLU A 43 6.98 -16.62 17.00
CA GLU A 43 7.33 -16.00 18.30
C GLU A 43 8.34 -14.86 18.17
N GLY A 44 9.29 -14.99 17.24
CA GLY A 44 10.28 -13.94 16.97
C GLY A 44 9.67 -12.65 16.46
N GLU A 45 8.64 -12.73 15.61
CA GLU A 45 7.93 -11.55 15.10
C GLU A 45 7.14 -10.87 16.22
N ARG A 46 6.46 -11.66 17.06
CA ARG A 46 5.72 -11.14 18.22
C ARG A 46 6.62 -10.36 19.15
N GLN A 47 7.74 -10.97 19.55
CA GLN A 47 8.68 -10.33 20.45
C GLN A 47 9.25 -9.05 19.84
N ALA A 48 9.60 -9.06 18.56
CA ALA A 48 10.14 -7.89 17.88
C ALA A 48 9.15 -6.72 17.83
N VAL A 49 7.87 -7.00 17.56
CA VAL A 49 6.81 -5.98 17.59
C VAL A 49 6.53 -5.49 19.00
N ALA A 50 6.50 -6.37 19.99
CA ALA A 50 6.36 -6.00 21.40
C ALA A 50 7.51 -5.08 21.85
N ASP A 51 8.75 -5.43 21.50
CA ASP A 51 9.95 -4.64 21.80
C ASP A 51 9.89 -3.27 21.11
N ALA A 52 9.47 -3.20 19.85
CA ALA A 52 9.32 -1.94 19.11
C ALA A 52 8.26 -1.01 19.70
N GLU A 53 7.25 -1.53 20.40
CA GLU A 53 6.23 -0.72 21.09
C GLU A 53 6.65 -0.34 22.51
N GLN A 54 7.17 -1.30 23.29
CA GLN A 54 7.48 -1.11 24.71
C GLN A 54 8.84 -0.46 24.95
N SER A 55 9.86 -0.91 24.20
CA SER A 55 11.28 -0.55 24.39
C SER A 55 11.93 -0.22 23.04
N PRO A 56 11.45 0.80 22.30
CA PRO A 56 11.97 1.11 20.97
C PRO A 56 13.48 1.39 21.00
N PRO A 57 14.23 0.98 19.96
CA PRO A 57 15.65 1.28 19.83
C PRO A 57 15.94 2.78 20.00
N ASN A 58 17.09 3.08 20.60
CA ASN A 58 17.41 4.41 21.10
C ASN A 58 17.22 5.51 20.02
N GLY A 59 16.34 6.48 20.29
CA GLY A 59 16.01 7.58 19.39
C GLY A 59 14.80 7.35 18.48
N GLN A 60 14.25 6.12 18.42
CA GLN A 60 13.01 5.85 17.70
C GLN A 60 11.78 6.15 18.57
N LYS A 61 10.70 6.63 17.93
CA LYS A 61 9.37 6.69 18.56
C LYS A 61 8.81 5.28 18.70
N LYS A 62 7.87 5.09 19.62
CA LYS A 62 7.07 3.85 19.74
C LYS A 62 6.47 3.46 18.39
N LEU A 63 6.32 2.16 18.15
CA LEU A 63 5.76 1.60 16.92
C LEU A 63 4.40 2.23 16.56
N SER A 64 3.48 2.35 17.52
CA SER A 64 2.18 3.03 17.37
C SER A 64 2.30 4.42 16.73
N ASN A 65 3.21 5.24 17.25
CA ASN A 65 3.49 6.57 16.72
C ASN A 65 4.10 6.52 15.31
N ARG A 66 4.98 5.55 15.02
CA ARG A 66 5.55 5.37 13.67
C ARG A 66 4.45 5.02 12.67
N LEU A 67 3.54 4.13 13.03
CA LEU A 67 2.45 3.66 12.17
C LEU A 67 1.39 4.73 11.89
N GLU A 68 1.02 5.53 12.89
CA GLU A 68 0.06 6.65 12.72
C GLU A 68 0.55 7.69 11.71
N ASN A 69 1.86 7.93 11.67
CA ASN A 69 2.46 8.94 10.79
C ASN A 69 2.94 8.36 9.46
N ALA A 70 2.85 7.04 9.27
CA ALA A 70 3.30 6.36 8.06
C ALA A 70 2.19 6.25 7.01
N GLY A 71 2.53 6.56 5.76
CA GLY A 71 1.74 6.13 4.61
C GLY A 71 1.75 4.61 4.46
N ILE A 72 0.90 4.07 3.59
CA ILE A 72 0.70 2.62 3.42
C ILE A 72 2.03 1.89 3.19
N LEU A 73 2.85 2.31 2.21
CA LEU A 73 4.18 1.71 1.97
C LEU A 73 5.11 1.82 3.18
N GLY A 74 5.05 2.94 3.91
CA GLY A 74 5.82 3.13 5.13
C GLY A 74 5.44 2.13 6.22
N LYS A 75 4.16 1.76 6.35
CA LYS A 75 3.71 0.73 7.30
C LYS A 75 4.29 -0.64 6.95
N TYR A 76 4.35 -0.99 5.66
CA TYR A 76 4.99 -2.24 5.22
C TYR A 76 6.49 -2.25 5.54
N ASN A 77 7.21 -1.16 5.25
CA ASN A 77 8.64 -1.07 5.57
C ASN A 77 8.90 -1.07 7.09
N ILE A 78 8.06 -0.38 7.87
CA ILE A 78 8.12 -0.44 9.34
C ILE A 78 7.97 -1.88 9.81
N TYR A 79 7.02 -2.64 9.24
CA TYR A 79 6.87 -4.05 9.58
C TYR A 79 8.17 -4.82 9.30
N LEU A 80 8.69 -4.72 8.07
CA LEU A 80 9.93 -5.41 7.64
C LEU A 80 11.12 -5.06 8.54
N ASP A 81 11.35 -3.77 8.81
CA ASP A 81 12.39 -3.27 9.72
C ASP A 81 12.27 -3.91 11.11
N VAL A 82 11.06 -3.91 11.68
CA VAL A 82 10.82 -4.46 13.02
C VAL A 82 11.12 -5.96 13.05
N VAL A 83 10.70 -6.73 12.04
CA VAL A 83 10.94 -8.18 12.00
C VAL A 83 12.31 -8.56 11.39
N GLY A 84 13.16 -7.58 11.07
CA GLY A 84 14.53 -7.81 10.62
C GLY A 84 14.68 -8.25 9.15
N HIS A 85 13.73 -7.87 8.29
CA HIS A 85 13.78 -8.10 6.85
C HIS A 85 14.12 -6.83 6.08
N ASP A 86 14.68 -7.01 4.87
CA ASP A 86 15.01 -5.89 3.98
C ASP A 86 13.75 -5.12 3.56
N GLU A 87 13.80 -3.81 3.74
CA GLU A 87 12.76 -2.87 3.31
C GLU A 87 12.56 -2.87 1.78
N PHE A 88 11.42 -2.36 1.33
CA PHE A 88 11.25 -2.02 -0.07
C PHE A 88 11.92 -0.69 -0.41
N GLU A 89 12.74 -0.71 -1.45
CA GLU A 89 13.28 0.49 -2.08
C GLU A 89 12.16 1.27 -2.79
N LYS A 90 12.03 2.55 -2.47
CA LYS A 90 10.89 3.39 -2.86
C LYS A 90 10.68 3.48 -4.37
N ASP A 91 11.77 3.59 -5.12
CA ASP A 91 11.77 3.83 -6.57
C ASP A 91 11.99 2.54 -7.37
N GLU A 92 11.87 1.39 -6.72
CA GLU A 92 12.04 0.08 -7.35
C GLU A 92 10.76 -0.75 -7.31
N THR A 93 10.73 -1.77 -8.16
CA THR A 93 9.67 -2.79 -8.09
C THR A 93 9.88 -3.63 -6.83
N PRO A 94 8.84 -3.84 -6.00
CA PRO A 94 7.42 -3.58 -6.27
C PRO A 94 6.82 -2.30 -5.68
N ALA A 95 7.57 -1.47 -4.97
CA ALA A 95 7.02 -0.29 -4.28
C ALA A 95 6.63 0.84 -5.24
N GLU A 96 7.42 1.11 -6.28
CA GLU A 96 7.15 2.21 -7.22
C GLU A 96 5.77 2.10 -7.88
N PRO A 97 5.38 0.95 -8.46
CA PRO A 97 4.04 0.81 -9.03
C PRO A 97 2.91 1.00 -8.00
N VAL A 98 3.12 0.58 -6.75
CA VAL A 98 2.13 0.81 -5.67
C VAL A 98 2.04 2.29 -5.33
N ALA A 99 3.17 3.00 -5.26
CA ALA A 99 3.18 4.44 -5.03
C ALA A 99 2.32 5.16 -6.08
N ARG A 100 2.42 4.76 -7.36
CA ARG A 100 1.56 5.29 -8.44
C ARG A 100 0.08 4.98 -8.25
N VAL A 101 -0.28 3.78 -7.76
CA VAL A 101 -1.68 3.47 -7.42
C VAL A 101 -2.18 4.37 -6.28
N LEU A 102 -1.32 4.69 -5.30
CA LEU A 102 -1.64 5.63 -4.23
C LEU A 102 -1.81 7.05 -4.74
N ASP A 103 -0.96 7.49 -5.67
CA ASP A 103 -1.06 8.79 -6.34
C ASP A 103 -2.41 8.93 -7.07
N ILE A 104 -2.82 7.91 -7.83
CA ILE A 104 -4.15 7.89 -8.49
C ILE A 104 -5.27 8.03 -7.46
N ARG A 105 -5.18 7.31 -6.33
CA ARG A 105 -6.17 7.43 -5.26
C ARG A 105 -6.22 8.85 -4.70
N ASN A 106 -5.06 9.46 -4.47
CA ASN A 106 -4.98 10.82 -3.92
C ASN A 106 -5.65 11.82 -4.86
N GLU A 107 -5.36 11.75 -6.17
CA GLU A 107 -6.02 12.58 -7.18
C GLU A 107 -7.53 12.34 -7.23
N LEU A 108 -8.01 11.11 -7.05
CA LEU A 108 -9.45 10.81 -7.03
C LEU A 108 -10.16 11.35 -5.79
N VAL A 109 -9.52 11.28 -4.62
CA VAL A 109 -10.11 11.73 -3.34
C VAL A 109 -10.09 13.24 -3.23
N HIS A 110 -9.05 13.88 -3.75
CA HIS A 110 -8.86 15.33 -3.70
C HIS A 110 -9.18 16.02 -5.03
N PHE A 111 -9.97 15.39 -5.90
CA PHE A 111 -10.30 15.96 -7.19
C PHE A 111 -11.10 17.25 -7.04
N GLU A 112 -10.53 18.36 -7.50
CA GLU A 112 -11.20 19.64 -7.66
C GLU A 112 -11.41 19.91 -9.15
N PRO A 113 -12.65 20.16 -9.63
CA PRO A 113 -12.89 20.51 -11.02
C PRO A 113 -12.14 21.81 -11.39
N ARG A 114 -11.18 21.70 -12.30
CA ARG A 114 -10.42 22.85 -12.83
C ARG A 114 -10.92 23.20 -14.21
N TRP A 115 -10.97 24.51 -14.52
CA TRP A 115 -11.19 24.98 -15.88
C TRP A 115 -9.92 24.72 -16.69
N ILE A 116 -10.00 23.74 -17.59
CA ILE A 116 -8.92 23.45 -18.54
C ILE A 116 -9.30 24.17 -19.84
N GLU A 117 -8.48 25.15 -20.24
CA GLU A 117 -8.66 25.78 -21.55
C GLU A 117 -8.44 24.74 -22.65
N GLY A 118 -9.44 24.55 -23.52
CA GLY A 118 -9.39 23.54 -24.57
C GLY A 118 -8.17 23.72 -25.47
N GLY A 119 -7.25 22.76 -25.41
CA GLY A 119 -6.08 22.67 -26.29
C GLY A 119 -4.74 23.10 -25.69
N GLY A 120 -4.68 23.52 -24.41
CA GLY A 120 -3.42 23.83 -23.73
C GLY A 120 -3.00 22.72 -22.76
N LYS A 121 -1.74 22.27 -22.83
CA LYS A 121 -1.11 21.55 -21.71
C LYS A 121 -1.21 22.46 -20.49
N THR A 122 -1.85 22.01 -19.42
CA THR A 122 -1.96 22.78 -18.19
C THR A 122 -0.57 23.03 -17.61
N GLU A 123 -0.20 24.30 -17.43
CA GLU A 123 1.10 24.76 -16.93
C GLU A 123 1.26 24.58 -15.41
N THR A 124 0.94 23.42 -14.87
CA THR A 124 1.37 23.05 -13.52
C THR A 124 2.26 21.83 -13.61
N ASN A 125 3.54 21.97 -13.22
CA ASN A 125 4.53 20.88 -13.26
C ASN A 125 3.98 19.57 -12.69
N ASN A 126 3.17 19.64 -11.63
CA ASN A 126 2.61 18.47 -10.97
C ASN A 126 1.62 17.65 -11.82
N GLU A 127 0.82 18.26 -12.70
CA GLU A 127 -0.13 17.52 -13.55
C GLU A 127 0.60 16.77 -14.68
N TYR A 128 1.64 17.41 -15.24
CA TYR A 128 2.48 16.80 -16.26
C TYR A 128 3.27 15.62 -15.68
N ASP A 129 3.86 15.80 -14.49
CA ASP A 129 4.59 14.73 -13.79
C ASP A 129 3.67 13.55 -13.44
N PHE A 130 2.42 13.80 -13.05
CA PHE A 130 1.44 12.76 -12.76
C PHE A 130 1.05 11.97 -14.02
N GLU A 131 0.69 12.64 -15.11
CA GLU A 131 0.36 11.99 -16.38
C GLU A 131 1.54 11.17 -16.92
N GLU A 132 2.74 11.76 -16.96
CA GLU A 132 3.95 11.09 -17.44
C GLU A 132 4.28 9.84 -16.60
N SER A 133 4.09 9.90 -15.28
CA SER A 133 4.35 8.76 -14.39
C SER A 133 3.43 7.54 -14.64
N LEU A 134 2.26 7.79 -15.23
CA LEU A 134 1.21 6.79 -15.50
C LEU A 134 1.13 6.39 -16.98
N GLN A 135 1.83 7.13 -17.85
CA GLN A 135 1.87 6.83 -19.26
C GLN A 135 2.42 5.42 -19.50
N ASP A 136 1.79 4.68 -20.42
CA ASP A 136 2.12 3.31 -20.81
C ASP A 136 2.04 2.25 -19.69
N ARG A 137 1.53 2.59 -18.49
CA ARG A 137 1.32 1.62 -17.41
C ARG A 137 0.10 0.72 -17.65
N PHE A 138 -0.90 1.23 -18.37
CA PHE A 138 -2.17 0.57 -18.66
C PHE A 138 -2.87 1.19 -19.87
N ASP A 139 -3.81 0.46 -20.45
CA ASP A 139 -4.61 0.95 -21.58
C ASP A 139 -5.55 2.08 -21.14
N LEU A 140 -5.58 3.18 -21.90
CA LEU A 140 -6.46 4.33 -21.67
C LEU A 140 -7.91 4.04 -22.08
N ASN A 141 -8.84 4.90 -21.66
CA ASN A 141 -10.26 4.78 -21.95
C ASN A 141 -10.53 4.95 -23.46
N PRO A 142 -10.97 3.91 -24.19
CA PRO A 142 -11.14 3.97 -25.64
C PRO A 142 -12.27 4.90 -26.10
N LEU A 143 -13.13 5.34 -25.18
CA LEU A 143 -14.22 6.29 -25.46
C LEU A 143 -13.77 7.75 -25.40
N MET A 144 -12.54 8.02 -24.95
CA MET A 144 -12.00 9.37 -24.84
C MET A 144 -11.03 9.66 -25.98
N ALA A 145 -11.28 10.76 -26.68
CA ALA A 145 -10.35 11.29 -27.68
C ALA A 145 -9.12 11.93 -27.00
N SER A 146 -8.01 12.02 -27.73
CA SER A 146 -6.75 12.63 -27.26
C SER A 146 -6.83 14.11 -26.88
N GLY A 147 -7.94 14.78 -27.22
CA GLY A 147 -8.21 16.17 -26.80
C GLY A 147 -8.88 16.32 -25.44
N ASN A 148 -9.24 15.22 -24.76
CA ASN A 148 -9.78 15.26 -23.39
C ASN A 148 -8.64 15.37 -22.36
N ALA A 149 -8.94 15.87 -21.16
CA ALA A 149 -7.98 15.85 -20.06
C ALA A 149 -7.58 14.41 -19.70
N PHE A 150 -6.31 14.18 -19.36
CA PHE A 150 -5.84 12.85 -18.98
C PHE A 150 -6.56 12.33 -17.73
N PHE A 151 -6.59 13.14 -16.67
CA PHE A 151 -7.33 12.85 -15.45
C PHE A 151 -8.60 13.72 -15.34
N PRO A 152 -9.75 13.15 -14.94
CA PRO A 152 -10.02 11.72 -14.79
C PRO A 152 -10.39 11.04 -16.12
N SER A 153 -10.57 11.77 -17.23
CA SER A 153 -11.27 11.26 -18.41
C SER A 153 -10.56 10.10 -19.11
N GLN A 154 -9.29 10.26 -19.51
CA GLN A 154 -8.57 9.23 -20.26
C GLN A 154 -8.07 8.09 -19.37
N CYS A 155 -7.54 8.39 -18.19
CA CYS A 155 -6.88 7.39 -17.34
C CYS A 155 -7.86 6.51 -16.54
N MET A 156 -9.11 6.93 -16.30
CA MET A 156 -10.11 6.11 -15.59
C MET A 156 -10.72 5.05 -16.51
N SER A 157 -9.90 4.09 -16.90
CA SER A 157 -10.23 3.01 -17.83
C SER A 157 -10.36 1.66 -17.13
N TYR A 158 -10.77 0.64 -17.89
CA TYR A 158 -10.63 -0.76 -17.48
C TYR A 158 -9.16 -1.12 -17.21
N GLY A 159 -8.24 -0.67 -18.07
CA GLY A 159 -6.80 -0.91 -17.90
C GLY A 159 -6.27 -0.40 -16.56
N CYS A 160 -6.64 0.82 -16.16
CA CYS A 160 -6.26 1.37 -14.85
C CYS A 160 -6.78 0.50 -13.69
N ALA A 161 -8.03 0.04 -13.78
CA ALA A 161 -8.65 -0.80 -12.77
C ALA A 161 -7.95 -2.15 -12.62
N GLU A 162 -7.70 -2.84 -13.74
CA GLU A 162 -7.00 -4.12 -13.75
C GLU A 162 -5.56 -3.96 -13.24
N TRP A 163 -4.87 -2.92 -13.70
CA TRP A 163 -3.51 -2.62 -13.31
C TRP A 163 -3.37 -2.40 -11.80
N ALA A 164 -4.24 -1.58 -11.19
CA ALA A 164 -4.22 -1.35 -9.74
C ALA A 164 -4.41 -2.65 -8.94
N ILE A 165 -5.34 -3.51 -9.35
CA ILE A 165 -5.55 -4.82 -8.71
C ILE A 165 -4.31 -5.70 -8.83
N ARG A 166 -3.72 -5.79 -10.03
CA ARG A 166 -2.54 -6.61 -10.30
C ARG A 166 -1.33 -6.13 -9.51
N VAL A 167 -1.08 -4.83 -9.47
CA VAL A 167 0.01 -4.20 -8.73
C VAL A 167 -0.14 -4.46 -7.23
N SER A 168 -1.31 -4.17 -6.64
CA SER A 168 -1.53 -4.37 -5.20
C SER A 168 -1.38 -5.84 -4.80
N ARG A 169 -1.95 -6.78 -5.57
CA ARG A 169 -1.80 -8.22 -5.30
C ARG A 169 -0.35 -8.68 -5.45
N GLY A 170 0.35 -8.19 -6.47
CA GLY A 170 1.75 -8.50 -6.71
C GLY A 170 2.64 -8.02 -5.57
N PHE A 171 2.39 -6.81 -5.05
CA PHE A 171 3.11 -6.26 -3.92
C PHE A 171 2.89 -7.08 -2.65
N VAL A 172 1.64 -7.37 -2.28
CA VAL A 172 1.35 -8.19 -1.08
C VAL A 172 1.98 -9.57 -1.17
N ARG A 173 2.02 -10.20 -2.36
CA ARG A 173 2.74 -11.47 -2.55
C ARG A 173 4.24 -11.36 -2.30
N GLN A 174 4.87 -10.31 -2.81
CA GLN A 174 6.30 -10.09 -2.59
C GLN A 174 6.62 -9.77 -1.13
N PHE A 175 5.71 -9.08 -0.45
CA PHE A 175 5.80 -8.87 0.99
C PHE A 175 5.62 -10.18 1.76
N SER A 176 4.58 -10.96 1.48
CA SER A 176 4.36 -12.32 2.01
C SER A 176 5.58 -13.22 1.84
N THR A 177 6.24 -13.16 0.68
CA THR A 177 7.45 -13.93 0.40
C THR A 177 8.63 -13.48 1.25
N ARG A 178 8.79 -12.16 1.49
CA ARG A 178 9.87 -11.63 2.34
C ARG A 178 9.77 -12.09 3.78
N ILE A 179 8.54 -12.13 4.31
CA ILE A 179 8.27 -12.54 5.69
C ILE A 179 7.99 -14.03 5.83
N ASP A 180 8.12 -14.82 4.75
CA ASP A 180 7.84 -16.27 4.71
C ASP A 180 6.45 -16.66 5.26
N ARG A 181 5.42 -15.86 4.99
CA ARG A 181 4.05 -16.08 5.48
C ARG A 181 3.00 -15.95 4.39
N GLN A 182 2.01 -16.83 4.43
CA GLN A 182 0.84 -16.72 3.58
C GLN A 182 -0.21 -15.81 4.23
N ILE A 183 -0.24 -14.54 3.81
CA ILE A 183 -1.16 -13.54 4.38
C ILE A 183 -2.60 -13.72 3.83
N HIS A 184 -2.74 -14.31 2.64
CA HIS A 184 -4.03 -14.68 2.06
C HIS A 184 -3.95 -16.05 1.37
N PRO A 185 -4.79 -17.04 1.77
CA PRO A 185 -4.74 -18.40 1.22
C PRO A 185 -5.03 -18.48 -0.29
N GLU A 186 -5.75 -17.50 -0.84
CA GLU A 186 -6.08 -17.41 -2.26
C GLU A 186 -4.98 -16.74 -3.13
N LEU A 187 -3.90 -16.28 -2.51
CA LEU A 187 -2.71 -15.82 -3.21
C LEU A 187 -1.67 -16.97 -3.18
N PRO A 188 -1.63 -17.85 -4.19
CA PRO A 188 -0.64 -18.94 -4.21
C PRO A 188 0.77 -18.35 -4.15
N LEU A 189 1.62 -18.98 -3.33
CA LEU A 189 3.08 -18.75 -3.29
C LEU A 189 3.69 -19.11 -4.66
N PRO A 190 4.80 -18.47 -5.08
CA PRO A 190 5.43 -18.80 -6.34
C PRO A 190 5.90 -20.27 -6.35
N TYR A 191 5.65 -20.96 -7.46
CA TYR A 191 6.30 -22.22 -7.81
C TYR A 191 7.79 -21.98 -8.10
#